data_AF-A0A1F3B860-F1
#
_entry.id   AF-A0A1F3B860-F1
#
_cell.length_a   1.000
_cell.length_b   1.000
_cell.length_c   1.000
_cell.angle_alpha   90.00
_cell.angle_beta   90.00
_cell.angle_gamma   90.00
#
_symmetry.space_group_name_H-M   'P 1'
#
loop_
_entity.id
_entity.type
_entity.pdbx_description
1 polymer ?
#
loop_
_entity_poly.entity_id
_entity_poly.type
_entity_poly.pdbx_seq_one_letter_code
_entity_poly.pdbx_strand_id
1 'polypeptide(L)'
;MRWTLMAATTNVNVLILLQPLHALTFGATHLAAMHFLARAIPVGLSARAQTLYSSIVAGVGPGLAVLGAGALYEHHHSGAFLAAGASALVGLVVAGRVHKSWNEKPLPL
;
A
#
# COMPACT_ATOMS: atom_id res chain seq x y z
N MET A 1 -9.22 0.31 8.97
CA MET A 1 -9.36 0.40 10.44
C MET A 1 -8.28 1.29 11.07
N ARG A 2 -6.98 0.98 10.91
CA ARG A 2 -5.87 1.78 11.50
C ARG A 2 -5.99 3.29 11.24
N TRP A 3 -6.15 3.67 9.98
CA TRP A 3 -6.22 5.07 9.56
C TRP A 3 -7.41 5.83 10.17
N THR A 4 -8.55 5.16 10.35
CA THR A 4 -9.72 5.72 11.03
C THR A 4 -9.43 6.03 12.50
N LEU A 5 -8.71 5.14 13.19
CA LEU A 5 -8.30 5.36 14.57
C LEU A 5 -7.28 6.50 14.69
N MET A 6 -6.33 6.60 13.76
CA MET A 6 -5.39 7.74 13.73
C MET A 6 -6.08 9.09 13.48
N ALA A 7 -7.19 9.11 12.74
CA ALA A 7 -8.01 10.31 12.57
C ALA A 7 -8.76 10.72 13.85
N ALA A 8 -9.09 9.75 14.70
CA ALA A 8 -9.97 9.90 15.86
C ALA A 8 -9.24 10.14 17.19
N THR A 9 -7.93 9.93 17.27
CA THR A 9 -7.17 10.11 18.53
C THR A 9 -5.74 10.60 18.32
N THR A 10 -5.25 11.36 19.29
CA THR A 10 -3.85 11.77 19.44
C THR A 10 -3.16 11.08 20.62
N ASN A 11 -3.85 10.14 21.29
CA ASN A 11 -3.29 9.43 22.45
C ASN A 11 -2.11 8.54 22.02
N VAL A 12 -0.92 8.85 22.55
CA VAL A 12 0.33 8.19 22.19
C VAL A 12 0.29 6.67 22.45
N ASN A 13 -0.37 6.21 23.52
CA ASN A 13 -0.46 4.79 23.84
C ASN A 13 -1.26 4.05 22.76
N VAL A 14 -2.36 4.65 22.27
CA VAL A 14 -3.14 4.08 21.17
C VAL A 14 -2.32 4.08 19.89
N LEU A 15 -1.63 5.18 19.57
CA LEU A 15 -0.81 5.28 18.37
C LEU A 15 0.33 4.23 18.35
N ILE A 16 0.98 3.98 19.49
CA ILE A 16 1.99 2.92 19.63
C ILE A 16 1.38 1.56 19.29
N LEU A 17 0.19 1.25 19.81
CA LEU A 17 -0.51 -0.01 19.53
C LEU A 17 -0.97 -0.13 18.06
N LEU A 18 -1.09 0.99 17.33
CA LEU A 18 -1.41 0.97 15.89
C LEU A 18 -0.19 0.69 15.00
N GLN A 19 1.03 0.88 15.48
CA GLN A 19 2.25 0.64 14.69
C GLN A 19 2.43 -0.84 14.28
N PRO A 20 2.16 -1.84 15.14
CA PRO A 20 2.12 -3.24 14.71
C PRO A 20 1.14 -3.50 13.55
N LEU A 21 -0.06 -2.89 13.58
CA LEU A 21 -1.03 -3.03 12.49
C LEU A 21 -0.48 -2.46 11.17
N HIS A 22 0.29 -1.38 11.24
CA HIS A 22 0.99 -0.84 10.07
C HIS A 22 2.03 -1.84 9.53
N ALA A 23 2.91 -2.34 10.39
CA ALA A 23 3.94 -3.30 10.00
C ALA A 23 3.34 -4.57 9.41
N LEU A 24 2.27 -5.10 10.01
CA LEU A 24 1.57 -6.30 9.54
C LEU A 24 0.91 -6.09 8.17
N THR A 25 0.21 -4.97 7.98
CA THR A 25 -0.45 -4.68 6.69
C THR A 25 0.55 -4.41 5.58
N PHE A 26 1.65 -3.72 5.88
CA PHE A 26 2.77 -3.55 4.95
C PHE A 26 3.40 -4.89 4.60
N GLY A 27 3.77 -5.70 5.60
CA GLY A 27 4.41 -7.00 5.42
C GLY A 27 3.55 -7.99 4.63
N ALA A 28 2.26 -8.10 4.97
CA ALA A 28 1.32 -8.95 4.24
C ALA A 28 1.17 -8.53 2.76
N THR A 29 1.02 -7.22 2.50
CA THR A 29 0.90 -6.70 1.13
C THR A 29 2.19 -6.94 0.35
N HIS A 30 3.35 -6.71 0.97
CA HIS A 30 4.64 -6.92 0.36
C HIS A 30 4.87 -8.39 0.00
N LEU A 31 4.64 -9.31 0.94
CA LEU A 31 4.79 -10.75 0.70
C LEU A 31 3.82 -11.25 -0.38
N ALA A 32 2.58 -10.77 -0.38
CA ALA A 32 1.60 -11.09 -1.42
C ALA A 32 2.06 -10.61 -2.80
N ALA A 33 2.59 -9.38 -2.90
CA ALA A 33 3.15 -8.85 -4.13
C ALA A 33 4.37 -9.64 -4.61
N MET A 34 5.29 -10.00 -3.70
CA MET A 34 6.45 -10.84 -4.05
C MET A 34 6.03 -12.23 -4.54
N HIS A 35 5.05 -12.87 -3.88
CA HIS A 35 4.50 -14.15 -4.32
C HIS A 35 3.79 -14.06 -5.68
N PHE A 36 3.12 -12.94 -5.94
CA PHE A 36 2.50 -12.69 -7.23
C PHE A 36 3.57 -12.53 -8.31
N LEU A 37 4.55 -11.64 -8.12
CA LEU A 37 5.61 -11.40 -9.09
C LEU A 37 6.42 -12.66 -9.40
N ALA A 38 6.73 -13.47 -8.39
CA ALA A 38 7.47 -14.72 -8.55
C ALA A 38 6.76 -15.74 -9.45
N ARG A 39 5.42 -15.70 -9.52
CA ARG A 39 4.61 -16.59 -10.36
C ARG A 39 4.20 -15.95 -11.70
N ALA A 40 3.99 -14.63 -11.70
CA ALA A 40 3.49 -13.90 -12.85
C ALA A 40 4.60 -13.48 -13.83
N ILE A 41 5.84 -13.33 -13.37
CA ILE A 41 6.94 -12.78 -14.18
C ILE A 41 7.96 -13.88 -14.51
N PRO A 42 8.43 -13.99 -15.77
CA PRO A 42 9.53 -14.88 -16.15
C PRO A 42 10.81 -14.55 -15.37
N VAL A 43 11.59 -15.59 -15.02
CA VAL A 43 12.81 -15.45 -14.20
C VAL A 43 13.80 -14.42 -14.77
N GLY A 44 13.95 -14.35 -16.09
CA GLY A 44 14.85 -13.38 -16.75
C GLY A 44 14.44 -11.90 -16.59
N LEU A 45 13.20 -11.64 -16.20
CA LEU A 45 12.66 -10.29 -15.97
C LEU A 45 12.45 -9.96 -14.49
N SER A 46 12.66 -10.92 -13.57
CA SER A 46 12.37 -10.76 -12.13
C SER A 46 13.08 -9.56 -11.50
N ALA A 47 14.35 -9.32 -11.84
CA ALA A 47 15.09 -8.17 -11.32
C ALA A 47 14.44 -6.83 -11.74
N ARG A 48 14.05 -6.71 -13.01
CA ARG A 48 13.38 -5.50 -13.53
C ARG A 48 12.02 -5.30 -12.87
N ALA A 49 11.25 -6.38 -12.68
CA ALA A 49 9.96 -6.33 -12.01
C ALA A 49 10.09 -5.88 -10.54
N GLN A 50 11.10 -6.37 -9.81
CA GLN A 50 11.36 -5.91 -8.44
C GLN A 50 11.84 -4.46 -8.37
N THR A 51 12.67 -4.01 -9.33
CA THR A 51 13.07 -2.60 -9.42
C THR A 51 11.88 -1.70 -9.68
N LEU A 52 11.01 -2.07 -10.61
CA LEU A 52 9.78 -1.31 -10.90
C LEU A 52 8.85 -1.27 -9.68
N TYR A 53 8.60 -2.43 -9.07
CA TYR A 53 7.81 -2.54 -7.85
C TYR A 53 8.36 -1.64 -6.73
N SER A 54 9.66 -1.74 -6.44
CA SER A 54 10.31 -0.95 -5.38
C SER A 54 10.29 0.54 -5.68
N SER A 55 10.47 0.94 -6.95
CA SER A 55 10.41 2.34 -7.37
C SER A 55 9.01 2.94 -7.14
N ILE A 56 7.96 2.15 -7.34
CA ILE A 56 6.58 2.59 -7.08
C ILE A 56 6.30 2.61 -5.57
N VAL A 57 6.59 1.52 -4.86
CA VAL A 57 6.18 1.32 -3.46
C VAL A 57 7.00 2.16 -2.49
N ALA A 58 8.31 2.31 -2.72
CA ALA A 58 9.21 3.07 -1.85
C ALA A 58 9.57 4.46 -2.39
N GLY A 59 9.30 4.74 -3.67
CA GLY A 59 9.62 6.02 -4.31
C GLY A 59 8.38 6.83 -4.65
N VAL A 60 7.85 6.62 -5.84
CA VAL A 60 6.82 7.47 -6.47
C VAL A 60 5.55 7.54 -5.62
N GLY A 61 5.04 6.41 -5.13
CA GLY A 61 3.80 6.35 -4.35
C GLY A 61 3.86 7.22 -3.09
N PRO A 62 4.80 6.96 -2.16
CA PRO A 62 5.00 7.81 -0.99
C PRO A 62 5.34 9.26 -1.34
N GLY A 63 6.15 9.50 -2.37
CA GLY A 63 6.52 10.85 -2.81
C GLY A 63 5.31 11.70 -3.21
N LEU A 64 4.42 11.15 -4.05
CA LEU A 64 3.17 11.82 -4.42
C LEU A 64 2.24 12.05 -3.22
N ALA A 65 2.18 11.09 -2.30
CA ALA A 65 1.38 11.22 -1.08
C ALA A 65 1.89 12.38 -0.20
N VAL A 66 3.22 12.53 -0.06
CA VAL A 66 3.83 13.63 0.72
C VAL A 66 3.56 14.98 0.07
N LEU A 67 3.66 15.09 -1.25
CA LEU A 67 3.36 16.34 -1.96
C LEU A 67 1.91 16.81 -1.72
N GLY A 68 0.95 15.88 -1.66
CA GLY A 68 -0.45 16.19 -1.35
C GLY A 68 -0.77 16.32 0.14
N ALA A 69 0.11 15.84 1.03
CA ALA A 69 -0.18 15.75 2.46
C ALA A 69 -0.33 17.13 3.11
N GLY A 70 0.45 18.12 2.70
CA GLY A 70 0.39 19.47 3.25
C GLY A 70 -1.02 20.08 3.17
N ALA A 71 -1.59 20.13 1.95
CA ALA A 71 -2.94 20.63 1.73
C ALA A 71 -4.01 19.81 2.47
N LEU A 72 -3.86 18.48 2.53
CA LEU A 72 -4.78 17.63 3.28
C LEU A 72 -4.76 17.94 4.78
N TYR A 73 -3.58 18.12 5.38
CA TYR A 73 -3.46 18.46 6.80
C TYR A 73 -3.93 19.90 7.09
N GLU A 74 -3.71 20.83 6.17
CA GLU A 74 -4.14 22.23 6.29
C GLU A 74 -5.67 22.34 6.34
N HIS A 75 -6.38 21.64 5.44
CA HIS A 75 -7.84 21.75 5.33
C HIS A 75 -8.62 20.72 6.17
N HIS A 76 -8.02 19.57 6.48
CA HIS A 76 -8.74 18.46 7.13
C HIS A 76 -8.12 18.00 8.45
N HIS A 77 -6.99 18.57 8.88
CA HIS A 77 -6.29 18.19 10.12
C HIS A 77 -6.10 16.66 10.24
N SER A 78 -6.53 16.03 11.34
CA SER A 78 -6.46 14.57 11.52
C SER A 78 -7.33 13.79 10.51
N GLY A 79 -8.31 14.44 9.89
CA GLY A 79 -9.11 13.87 8.80
C GLY A 79 -8.27 13.47 7.58
N ALA A 80 -7.06 14.04 7.40
CA ALA A 80 -6.12 13.64 6.36
C ALA A 80 -5.78 12.14 6.38
N PHE A 81 -5.81 11.49 7.57
CA PHE A 81 -5.60 10.05 7.67
C PHE A 81 -6.67 9.23 6.94
N LEU A 82 -7.89 9.76 6.76
CA LEU A 82 -8.95 9.09 6.00
C LEU A 82 -8.60 8.97 4.51
N ALA A 83 -7.83 9.90 3.95
CA ALA A 83 -7.34 9.79 2.57
C ALA A 83 -6.42 8.57 2.39
N ALA A 84 -5.57 8.28 3.38
CA ALA A 84 -4.76 7.06 3.40
C ALA A 84 -5.61 5.79 3.63
N GLY A 85 -6.72 5.91 4.37
CA GLY A 85 -7.72 4.86 4.45
C GLY A 85 -8.39 4.56 3.10
N ALA A 86 -8.77 5.61 2.36
CA ALA A 86 -9.37 5.50 1.04
C ALA A 86 -8.42 4.89 0.01
N SER A 87 -7.14 5.29 0.00
CA SER A 87 -6.15 4.70 -0.90
C SER A 87 -5.95 3.21 -0.64
N ALA A 88 -5.96 2.78 0.64
CA ALA A 88 -5.91 1.37 1.00
C ALA A 88 -7.14 0.58 0.50
N LEU A 89 -8.33 1.16 0.53
CA LEU A 89 -9.55 0.55 -0.02
C LEU A 89 -9.47 0.41 -1.55
N VAL A 90 -8.97 1.43 -2.26
CA VAL A 90 -8.73 1.36 -3.70
C VAL A 90 -7.75 0.23 -4.02
N GLY A 91 -6.64 0.15 -3.28
CA GLY A 91 -5.66 -0.92 -3.40
C GLY A 91 -6.27 -2.32 -3.21
N LEU A 92 -7.12 -2.49 -2.20
CA LEU A 92 -7.83 -3.75 -1.94
C LEU A 92 -8.75 -4.14 -3.11
N VAL A 93 -9.51 -3.20 -3.66
CA VAL A 93 -10.39 -3.44 -4.81
C VAL A 93 -9.58 -3.84 -6.04
N VAL A 94 -8.49 -3.13 -6.33
CA VAL A 94 -7.60 -3.44 -7.47
C VAL A 94 -6.97 -4.81 -7.30
N ALA A 95 -6.41 -5.11 -6.12
CA ALA A 95 -5.83 -6.42 -5.82
C ALA A 95 -6.86 -7.55 -5.96
N GLY A 96 -8.09 -7.33 -5.46
CA GLY A 96 -9.18 -8.29 -5.61
C GLY A 96 -9.59 -8.54 -7.06
N ARG A 97 -9.58 -7.50 -7.92
CA ARG A 97 -9.82 -7.65 -9.36
C ARG A 97 -8.71 -8.43 -10.04
N VAL A 98 -7.45 -8.09 -9.77
CA VAL A 98 -6.28 -8.80 -10.32
C VAL A 98 -6.34 -10.26 -9.92
N HIS A 99 -6.57 -10.57 -8.64
CA HIS A 99 -6.67 -11.93 -8.14
C HIS A 99 -7.78 -12.73 -8.85
N LYS A 100 -8.95 -12.14 -9.07
CA LYS A 100 -10.07 -12.80 -9.79
C LYS A 100 -9.80 -13.00 -11.28
N SER A 101 -9.10 -12.06 -11.91
CA SER A 101 -8.81 -12.12 -13.36
C SER A 101 -7.61 -12.97 -13.72
N TRP A 102 -6.72 -13.22 -12.75
CA TRP A 102 -5.47 -13.91 -13.01
C TRP A 102 -5.66 -15.42 -12.95
N ASN A 103 -5.21 -16.10 -14.01
CA ASN A 103 -5.37 -17.54 -14.23
C ASN A 103 -4.14 -18.35 -13.76
N GLU A 104 -3.34 -17.79 -12.85
CA GLU A 104 -2.09 -18.35 -12.32
C GLU A 104 -1.00 -18.66 -13.36
N LYS A 105 -1.19 -18.27 -14.62
CA LYS A 105 -0.17 -18.40 -15.66
C LYS A 105 0.77 -17.19 -15.64
N PRO A 106 2.03 -17.37 -16.05
CA PRO A 106 2.91 -16.24 -16.32
C PRO A 106 2.25 -15.26 -17.31
N LEU A 107 2.45 -13.97 -17.09
CA LEU A 107 1.96 -12.94 -18.00
C LEU A 107 2.69 -13.06 -19.36
N PRO A 108 1.99 -12.81 -20.48
CA PRO A 108 2.63 -12.74 -21.79
C PRO A 108 3.46 -11.44 -21.86
N LEU A 109 4.73 -11.54 -21.48
CA LEU A 109 5.71 -10.44 -21.45
C LEU A 109 6.89 -10.74 -22.38
#